data_AF-A0A5N3W1L4-F1
#
_entry.id   AF-A0A5N3W1L4-F1
#
_cell.length_a   1.000
_cell.length_b   1.000
_cell.length_c   1.000
_cell.angle_alpha   90.00
_cell.angle_beta   90.00
_cell.angle_gamma   90.00
#
_symmetry.space_group_name_H-M   'P 1'
#
loop_
_entity.id
_entity.type
_entity.pdbx_description
1 polymer ?
#
loop_
_entity_poly.entity_id
_entity_poly.type
_entity_poly.pdbx_seq_one_letter_code
_entity_poly.pdbx_strand_id
1 'polypeptide(L)'
;ESEKVGLKLNIQKTKIMASGPITSWQIDGETVETVTDFIFGGSKITADGDCSHEIKRCLLLGRKVMTNLNSILKSRDVTLPTKVHLVKAMVFPVVMYGCESWTIKKAECRRIDAFELWYWKRLLRVPWTSRRSNQSILKEISPEYSLEGLMLKLKLQYFGHLM
;
A
#
# COMPACT_ATOMS: atom_id res chain seq x y z
N GLU A 1 -10.23 -34.21 2.14
CA GLU A 1 -11.38 -33.97 1.22
C GLU A 1 -10.94 -33.59 -0.19
N SER A 2 -9.96 -32.70 -0.37
CA SER A 2 -9.44 -32.30 -1.69
C SER A 2 -8.95 -33.45 -2.58
N GLU A 3 -8.34 -34.48 -1.99
CA GLU A 3 -7.91 -35.67 -2.73
C GLU A 3 -9.08 -36.46 -3.33
N LYS A 4 -10.25 -36.47 -2.66
CA LYS A 4 -11.47 -37.13 -3.15
C LYS A 4 -12.00 -36.50 -4.44
N VAL A 5 -11.64 -35.24 -4.71
CA VAL A 5 -11.97 -34.52 -5.94
C VAL A 5 -10.75 -34.37 -6.88
N GLY A 6 -9.67 -35.12 -6.64
CA GLY A 6 -8.48 -35.17 -7.50
C GLY A 6 -7.51 -33.99 -7.36
N LEU A 7 -7.67 -33.14 -6.33
CA LEU A 7 -6.76 -32.03 -6.08
C LEU A 7 -5.59 -32.46 -5.19
N LYS A 8 -4.37 -32.05 -5.55
CA LYS A 8 -3.14 -32.29 -4.80
C LYS A 8 -2.56 -31.00 -4.26
N LEU A 9 -1.97 -31.05 -3.06
CA LEU A 9 -1.28 -29.91 -2.47
C LEU A 9 0.06 -29.70 -3.19
N ASN A 10 0.37 -28.46 -3.54
CA ASN A 10 1.72 -28.10 -3.96
C ASN A 10 2.53 -27.69 -2.74
N ILE A 11 3.36 -28.61 -2.22
CA ILE A 11 4.15 -28.41 -1.00
C ILE A 11 5.17 -27.27 -1.18
N GLN A 12 5.75 -27.12 -2.37
CA GLN A 12 6.71 -26.05 -2.66
C GLN A 12 6.09 -24.64 -2.60
N LYS A 13 4.82 -24.49 -2.99
CA LYS A 13 4.10 -23.20 -2.92
C LYS A 13 3.44 -22.96 -1.56
N THR A 14 3.13 -24.02 -0.82
CA THR A 14 2.52 -23.93 0.51
C THR A 14 3.54 -23.48 1.53
N LYS A 15 3.16 -22.52 2.38
CA LYS A 15 3.96 -22.02 3.50
C LYS A 15 3.13 -22.07 4.77
N ILE A 16 3.78 -22.32 5.90
CA ILE A 16 3.16 -22.29 7.21
C ILE A 16 3.63 -21.05 7.95
N MET A 17 2.69 -20.32 8.55
CA MET A 17 2.95 -19.15 9.37
C MET A 17 2.08 -19.25 10.61
N ALA A 18 2.64 -19.00 11.79
CA ALA A 18 1.89 -18.89 13.03
C ALA A 18 2.41 -17.75 13.90
N SER A 19 1.55 -17.31 14.82
CA SER A 19 1.87 -16.27 15.79
C SER A 19 2.74 -16.77 16.96
N GLY A 20 2.83 -18.09 17.15
CA GLY A 20 3.64 -18.73 18.21
C GLY A 20 4.78 -19.61 17.65
N PRO A 21 5.63 -20.18 18.53
CA PRO A 21 6.74 -21.02 18.10
C PRO A 21 6.23 -22.27 17.37
N ILE A 22 6.76 -22.49 16.16
CA ILE A 22 6.56 -23.73 15.39
C ILE A 22 7.90 -24.45 15.31
N THR A 23 7.90 -25.75 15.63
CA THR A 23 9.08 -26.60 15.61
C THR A 23 9.35 -27.21 14.24
N SER A 24 8.33 -27.76 13.57
CA SER A 24 8.31 -28.19 12.16
C SER A 24 6.94 -28.80 11.84
N TRP A 25 6.53 -28.77 10.57
CA TRP A 25 5.29 -29.40 10.11
C TRP A 25 5.56 -30.19 8.84
N GLN A 26 5.04 -31.41 8.78
CA GLN A 26 5.18 -32.29 7.63
C GLN A 26 3.83 -32.62 7.01
N ILE A 27 3.79 -32.66 5.68
CA ILE A 27 2.65 -33.13 4.89
C ILE A 27 3.22 -34.18 3.92
N ASP A 28 2.63 -35.38 3.92
CA ASP A 28 3.07 -36.51 3.08
C ASP A 28 4.56 -36.87 3.22
N GLY A 29 5.13 -36.66 4.42
CA GLY A 29 6.56 -36.91 4.72
C GLY A 29 7.52 -35.81 4.25
N GLU A 30 7.03 -34.76 3.58
CA GLU A 30 7.81 -33.58 3.22
C GLU A 30 7.61 -32.46 4.25
N THR A 31 8.71 -31.83 4.67
CA THR A 31 8.65 -30.67 5.56
C THR A 31 8.18 -29.44 4.79
N VAL A 32 7.11 -28.82 5.28
CA VAL A 32 6.59 -27.56 4.72
C VAL A 32 7.41 -26.40 5.28
N GLU A 33 7.74 -25.44 4.42
CA GLU A 33 8.50 -24.26 4.82
C GLU A 33 7.69 -23.38 5.79
N THR A 34 8.27 -23.11 6.95
CA THR A 34 7.76 -22.13 7.92
C THR A 34 8.31 -20.75 7.59
N VAL A 35 7.43 -19.75 7.48
CA VAL A 35 7.78 -18.37 7.14
C VAL A 35 7.32 -17.40 8.21
N THR A 36 8.05 -16.29 8.35
CA THR A 36 7.68 -15.16 9.23
C THR A 36 6.88 -14.09 8.52
N ASP A 37 6.93 -14.07 7.18
CA ASP A 37 6.10 -13.20 6.36
C ASP A 37 5.76 -13.85 5.02
N PHE A 38 4.63 -13.43 4.44
CA PHE A 38 4.16 -13.97 3.17
C PHE A 38 3.31 -12.94 2.42
N ILE A 39 3.37 -12.96 1.08
CA ILE A 39 2.45 -12.16 0.24
C ILE A 39 1.19 -12.99 0.01
N PHE A 40 0.12 -12.67 0.74
CA PHE A 40 -1.17 -13.30 0.58
C PHE A 40 -2.17 -12.32 -0.03
N GLY A 41 -2.83 -12.71 -1.13
CA GLY A 41 -3.82 -11.85 -1.79
C GLY A 41 -3.26 -10.50 -2.25
N GLY A 42 -1.96 -10.39 -2.51
CA GLY A 42 -1.27 -9.14 -2.88
C GLY A 42 -0.74 -8.32 -1.70
N SER A 43 -1.13 -8.65 -0.47
CA SER A 43 -0.71 -7.97 0.76
C SER A 43 0.37 -8.75 1.51
N LYS A 44 1.40 -8.07 2.02
CA LYS A 44 2.37 -8.68 2.93
C LYS A 44 1.77 -8.83 4.32
N ILE A 45 1.70 -10.06 4.79
CA ILE A 45 1.30 -10.41 6.16
C ILE A 45 2.55 -10.88 6.89
N THR A 46 2.69 -10.46 8.14
CA THR A 46 3.78 -10.86 9.04
C THR A 46 3.22 -11.62 10.23
N ALA A 47 4.02 -12.55 10.77
CA ALA A 47 3.62 -13.42 11.88
C ALA A 47 3.31 -12.64 13.18
N ASP A 48 3.89 -11.45 13.35
CA ASP A 48 3.66 -10.54 14.47
C ASP A 48 2.46 -9.58 14.24
N GLY A 49 1.84 -9.63 13.05
CA GLY A 49 0.71 -8.78 12.69
C GLY A 49 1.07 -7.31 12.39
N ASP A 50 2.36 -6.95 12.30
CA ASP A 50 2.76 -5.57 12.05
C ASP A 50 2.56 -5.15 10.59
N CYS A 51 1.61 -4.24 10.38
CA CYS A 51 1.28 -3.71 9.05
C CYS A 51 2.34 -2.74 8.49
N SER A 52 3.36 -2.35 9.27
CA SER A 52 4.34 -1.34 8.85
C SER A 52 5.14 -1.79 7.62
N HIS A 53 5.42 -3.08 7.50
CA HIS A 53 6.12 -3.64 6.35
C HIS A 53 5.29 -3.55 5.06
N GLU A 54 3.98 -3.81 5.16
CA GLU A 54 3.07 -3.70 4.01
C GLU A 54 2.85 -2.24 3.61
N ILE A 55 2.64 -1.34 4.58
CA ILE A 55 2.49 0.10 4.31
C ILE A 55 3.71 0.63 3.55
N LYS A 56 4.93 0.29 4.00
CA LYS A 56 6.17 0.65 3.29
C LYS A 56 6.19 0.09 1.87
N ARG A 57 5.79 -1.17 1.68
CA ARG A 57 5.73 -1.82 0.37
C ARG A 57 4.73 -1.11 -0.57
N CYS A 58 3.51 -0.84 -0.12
CA CYS A 58 2.51 -0.10 -0.90
C CYS A 58 2.98 1.31 -1.29
N LEU A 59 3.62 2.03 -0.36
CA LEU A 59 4.22 3.34 -0.66
C LEU A 59 5.33 3.24 -1.72
N LEU A 60 6.20 2.22 -1.65
CA LEU A 60 7.23 1.98 -2.66
C LEU A 60 6.64 1.63 -4.02
N LEU A 61 5.60 0.81 -4.07
CA LEU A 61 4.87 0.50 -5.30
C LEU A 61 4.22 1.76 -5.89
N GLY A 62 3.60 2.59 -5.05
CA GLY A 62 3.06 3.89 -5.46
C GLY A 62 4.13 4.82 -6.03
N ARG A 63 5.33 4.87 -5.41
CA ARG A 63 6.47 5.62 -5.97
C ARG A 63 6.86 5.11 -7.35
N LYS A 64 6.89 3.79 -7.55
CA LYS A 64 7.21 3.18 -8.85
C LYS A 64 6.21 3.57 -9.93
N VAL A 65 4.91 3.53 -9.63
CA VAL A 65 3.87 3.97 -10.57
C VAL A 65 4.05 5.46 -10.90
N MET A 66 4.29 6.30 -9.89
CA MET A 66 4.54 7.72 -10.07
C MET A 66 5.77 8.00 -10.96
N THR A 67 6.85 7.22 -10.82
CA THR A 67 8.03 7.34 -11.68
C THR A 67 7.76 6.88 -13.11
N ASN A 68 6.88 5.91 -13.32
CA ASN A 68 6.49 5.48 -14.67
C ASN A 68 5.66 6.57 -15.39
N LEU A 69 4.87 7.35 -14.63
CA LEU A 69 4.07 8.47 -15.16
C LEU A 69 4.88 9.77 -15.36
N ASN A 70 6.19 9.76 -15.12
CA ASN A 70 7.00 10.96 -15.02
C ASN A 70 7.01 11.82 -16.29
N SER A 71 6.93 11.21 -17.48
CA SER A 71 6.84 11.94 -18.76
C SER A 71 5.56 12.77 -18.84
N ILE A 72 4.41 12.17 -18.52
CA ILE A 72 3.08 12.81 -18.54
C ILE A 72 3.01 13.92 -17.49
N LEU A 73 3.47 13.65 -16.27
CA LEU A 73 3.45 14.62 -15.18
C LEU A 73 4.38 15.83 -15.47
N LYS A 74 5.45 15.60 -16.24
CA LYS A 74 6.37 16.63 -16.72
C LYS A 74 5.98 17.31 -18.04
N SER A 75 4.96 16.84 -18.75
CA SER A 75 4.44 17.56 -19.93
C SER A 75 3.82 18.89 -19.52
N ARG A 76 3.99 19.94 -20.33
CA ARG A 76 3.31 21.24 -20.14
C ARG A 76 1.91 21.25 -20.78
N ASP A 77 1.65 20.34 -21.70
CA ASP A 77 0.42 20.23 -22.48
C ASP A 77 -0.74 19.66 -21.66
N VAL A 78 -0.42 18.94 -20.58
CA VAL A 78 -1.42 18.39 -19.66
C VAL A 78 -1.64 19.34 -18.48
N THR A 79 -2.88 19.72 -18.26
CA THR A 79 -3.30 20.62 -17.18
C THR A 79 -3.06 19.99 -15.80
N LEU A 80 -2.91 20.83 -14.77
CA LEU A 80 -2.71 20.37 -13.39
C LEU A 80 -3.90 19.51 -12.90
N PRO A 81 -5.18 19.91 -13.07
CA PRO A 81 -6.32 19.10 -12.63
C PRO A 81 -6.34 17.70 -13.25
N THR A 82 -6.04 17.58 -14.55
CA THR A 82 -5.97 16.28 -15.23
C THR A 82 -4.86 15.41 -14.65
N LYS A 83 -3.69 15.98 -14.33
CA LYS A 83 -2.61 15.21 -13.69
C LYS A 83 -2.97 14.77 -12.27
N VAL A 84 -3.64 15.64 -11.50
CA VAL A 84 -4.16 15.28 -10.16
C VAL A 84 -5.10 14.09 -10.28
N HIS A 85 -6.04 14.14 -11.23
CA HIS A 85 -6.99 13.06 -11.49
C HIS A 85 -6.29 11.76 -11.89
N LEU A 86 -5.32 11.83 -12.81
CA LEU A 86 -4.55 10.67 -13.27
C LEU A 86 -3.85 9.97 -12.10
N VAL A 87 -3.19 10.73 -11.22
CA VAL A 87 -2.49 10.13 -10.08
C VAL A 87 -3.46 9.59 -9.04
N LYS A 88 -4.58 10.27 -8.78
CA LYS A 88 -5.66 9.72 -7.94
C LYS A 88 -6.19 8.41 -8.50
N ALA A 89 -6.30 8.26 -9.82
CA ALA A 89 -6.79 7.04 -10.46
C ALA A 89 -5.75 5.91 -10.48
N MET A 90 -4.46 6.22 -10.63
CA MET A 90 -3.43 5.21 -10.90
C MET A 90 -2.53 4.89 -9.70
N VAL A 91 -2.27 5.86 -8.82
CA VAL A 91 -1.33 5.70 -7.70
C VAL A 91 -2.06 5.45 -6.40
N PHE A 92 -3.15 6.18 -6.12
CA PHE A 92 -3.84 6.05 -4.84
C PHE A 92 -4.38 4.63 -4.60
N PRO A 93 -5.00 3.93 -5.57
CA PRO A 93 -5.43 2.55 -5.37
C PRO A 93 -4.29 1.60 -4.99
N VAL A 94 -3.10 1.80 -5.56
CA VAL A 94 -1.91 0.98 -5.26
C VAL A 94 -1.42 1.23 -3.84
N VAL A 95 -1.44 2.49 -3.39
CA VAL A 95 -0.96 2.87 -2.06
C VAL A 95 -1.96 2.51 -0.96
N MET A 96 -3.26 2.51 -1.27
CA MET A 96 -4.34 2.23 -0.31
C MET A 96 -4.80 0.77 -0.33
N TYR A 97 -4.15 -0.10 -1.11
CA TYR A 97 -4.56 -1.50 -1.22
C TYR A 97 -4.50 -2.22 0.12
N GLY A 98 -5.65 -2.76 0.57
CA GLY A 98 -5.77 -3.48 1.84
C GLY A 98 -5.68 -2.58 3.08
N CYS A 99 -5.79 -1.26 2.92
CA CYS A 99 -5.64 -0.32 4.04
C CYS A 99 -6.73 -0.46 5.10
N GLU A 100 -7.88 -1.06 4.75
CA GLU A 100 -8.98 -1.39 5.66
C GLU A 100 -8.50 -2.29 6.81
N SER A 101 -7.55 -3.19 6.52
CA SER A 101 -6.98 -4.14 7.48
C SER A 101 -5.84 -3.58 8.34
N TRP A 102 -5.33 -2.38 8.02
CA TRP A 102 -4.09 -1.89 8.63
C TRP A 102 -4.31 -1.26 9.99
N THR A 103 -3.47 -1.59 10.97
CA THR A 103 -3.35 -0.82 12.21
C THR A 103 -2.40 0.37 11.99
N ILE A 104 -2.95 1.54 11.66
CA ILE A 104 -2.16 2.74 11.36
C ILE A 104 -1.71 3.40 12.66
N LYS A 105 -0.40 3.32 12.93
CA LYS A 105 0.27 4.02 14.04
C LYS A 105 0.64 5.44 13.61
N LYS A 106 0.87 6.34 14.57
CA LYS A 106 1.29 7.73 14.31
C LYS A 106 2.55 7.85 13.42
N ALA A 107 3.48 6.90 13.53
CA ALA A 107 4.66 6.84 12.67
C ALA A 107 4.31 6.55 11.20
N GLU A 108 3.29 5.72 10.96
CA GLU A 108 2.82 5.39 9.62
C GLU A 108 2.01 6.52 9.01
N CYS A 109 1.15 7.22 9.78
CA CYS A 109 0.49 8.46 9.34
C CYS A 109 1.52 9.45 8.77
N ARG A 110 2.58 9.72 9.55
CA ARG A 110 3.66 10.63 9.11
C ARG A 110 4.34 10.19 7.82
N ARG A 111 4.46 8.89 7.57
CA ARG A 111 5.03 8.37 6.31
C ARG A 111 4.07 8.55 5.14
N ILE A 112 2.78 8.32 5.36
CA ILE A 112 1.71 8.53 4.37
C ILE A 112 1.64 10.02 4.01
N ASP A 113 1.64 10.92 5.00
CA ASP A 113 1.68 12.38 4.79
C ASP A 113 2.92 12.82 4.02
N ALA A 114 4.09 12.28 4.38
CA ALA A 114 5.34 12.58 3.69
C ALA A 114 5.31 12.10 2.23
N PHE A 115 4.69 10.95 1.97
CA PHE A 115 4.48 10.45 0.61
C PHE A 115 3.51 11.34 -0.18
N GLU A 116 2.39 11.74 0.42
CA GLU A 116 1.41 12.64 -0.20
C GLU A 116 2.07 13.98 -0.57
N LEU A 117 2.81 14.59 0.36
CA LEU A 117 3.54 15.83 0.10
C LEU A 117 4.64 15.67 -0.95
N TRP A 118 5.36 14.55 -0.93
CA TRP A 118 6.36 14.24 -1.97
C TRP A 118 5.72 14.17 -3.35
N TYR A 119 4.54 13.54 -3.44
CA TYR A 119 3.75 13.48 -4.66
C TYR A 119 3.33 14.88 -5.13
N TRP A 120 2.72 15.70 -4.27
CA TRP A 120 2.27 17.05 -4.64
C TRP A 120 3.43 17.96 -5.06
N LYS A 121 4.55 17.92 -4.35
CA LYS A 121 5.78 18.67 -4.72
C LYS A 121 6.28 18.25 -6.09
N ARG A 122 6.26 16.95 -6.39
CA ARG A 122 6.69 16.43 -7.68
C ARG A 122 5.76 16.87 -8.82
N LEU A 123 4.46 16.88 -8.57
CA LEU A 123 3.44 17.33 -9.51
C LEU A 123 3.62 18.81 -9.89
N LEU A 124 3.84 19.65 -8.88
CA LEU A 124 4.09 21.08 -9.02
C LEU A 124 5.52 21.42 -9.48
N ARG A 125 6.39 20.41 -9.64
CA ARG A 125 7.81 20.57 -9.99
C ARG A 125 8.57 21.51 -9.06
N VAL A 126 8.18 21.51 -7.79
CA VAL A 126 8.78 22.34 -6.74
C VAL A 126 10.23 21.89 -6.53
N PRO A 127 11.24 22.73 -6.82
CA PRO A 127 12.63 22.38 -6.57
C PRO A 127 12.86 22.19 -5.08
N TRP A 128 13.77 21.29 -4.70
CA TRP A 128 14.10 21.08 -3.28
C TRP A 128 14.68 22.34 -2.61
N THR A 129 15.29 23.24 -3.38
CA THR A 129 15.82 24.53 -2.93
C THR A 129 14.74 25.57 -2.65
N SER A 130 13.56 25.42 -3.24
CA SER A 130 12.46 26.33 -3.00
C SER A 130 11.92 26.05 -1.59
N ARG A 131 12.16 27.00 -0.68
CA ARG A 131 11.73 26.96 0.73
C ARG A 131 10.21 27.14 0.87
N ARG A 132 9.43 26.41 0.07
CA ARG A 132 7.97 26.43 0.05
C ARG A 132 7.43 25.68 1.27
N SER A 133 6.48 26.29 1.96
CA SER A 133 5.80 25.62 3.09
C SER A 133 4.87 24.51 2.58
N ASN A 134 4.72 23.44 3.35
CA ASN A 134 3.78 22.36 3.01
C ASN A 134 2.34 22.87 2.88
N GLN A 135 1.95 23.85 3.70
CA GLN A 135 0.63 24.49 3.62
C GLN A 135 0.40 25.20 2.28
N SER A 136 1.42 25.90 1.74
CA SER A 136 1.28 26.58 0.44
C SER A 136 1.03 25.59 -0.69
N ILE A 137 1.70 24.43 -0.66
CA ILE A 137 1.53 23.36 -1.66
C ILE A 137 0.13 22.76 -1.59
N LEU A 138 -0.37 22.49 -0.39
CA LEU A 138 -1.71 21.94 -0.20
C LEU A 138 -2.80 22.93 -0.62
N LYS A 139 -2.61 24.24 -0.38
CA LYS A 139 -3.53 25.28 -0.86
C LYS A 139 -3.56 25.39 -2.39
N GLU A 140 -2.41 25.23 -3.05
CA GLU A 140 -2.32 25.30 -4.52
C GLU A 140 -2.98 24.09 -5.20
N ILE A 141 -2.80 22.88 -4.67
CA ILE A 141 -3.46 21.67 -5.18
C ILE A 141 -4.95 21.64 -4.80
N SER A 142 -5.27 22.09 -3.58
CA SER A 142 -6.60 22.03 -2.98
C SER A 142 -7.28 20.66 -3.15
N PRO A 143 -6.66 19.56 -2.66
CA PRO A 143 -7.27 18.24 -2.80
C PRO A 143 -8.51 18.13 -1.92
N GLU A 144 -9.60 17.61 -2.48
CA GLU A 144 -10.86 17.39 -1.76
C GLU A 144 -10.69 16.55 -0.48
N TYR A 145 -9.81 15.55 -0.52
CA TYR A 145 -9.47 14.67 0.60
C TYR A 145 -7.96 14.40 0.62
N SER A 146 -7.39 14.31 1.82
CA SER A 146 -6.03 13.78 2.01
C SER A 146 -5.99 12.26 1.80
N LEU A 147 -4.80 11.72 1.58
CA LEU A 147 -4.63 10.28 1.43
C LEU A 147 -5.03 9.53 2.72
N GLU A 148 -4.67 10.08 3.87
CA GLU A 148 -5.12 9.58 5.18
C GLU A 148 -6.65 9.61 5.30
N GLY A 149 -7.29 10.72 4.87
CA GLY A 149 -8.75 10.86 4.91
C GLY A 149 -9.47 9.83 4.03
N LEU A 150 -8.91 9.53 2.86
CA LEU A 150 -9.44 8.48 1.98
C LEU A 150 -9.29 7.08 2.60
N MET A 151 -8.13 6.77 3.19
CA MET A 151 -7.92 5.50 3.90
C MET A 151 -8.88 5.34 5.08
N LEU A 152 -9.10 6.42 5.84
CA LEU A 152 -10.05 6.42 6.96
C LEU A 152 -11.49 6.17 6.47
N LYS A 153 -11.89 6.79 5.35
CA LYS A 153 -13.20 6.56 4.74
C LYS A 153 -13.40 5.10 4.35
N LEU A 154 -12.42 4.48 3.70
CA LEU A 154 -12.48 3.07 3.31
C LEU A 154 -12.61 2.14 4.52
N LYS A 155 -11.82 2.41 5.58
CA LYS A 155 -11.95 1.69 6.85
C LYS A 155 -13.35 1.78 7.43
N LEU A 156 -13.91 2.98 7.53
CA LEU A 156 -15.24 3.18 8.10
C LEU A 156 -16.33 2.50 7.26
N GLN A 157 -16.21 2.53 5.93
CA GLN A 157 -17.12 1.81 5.04
C GLN A 157 -17.04 0.30 5.28
N TYR A 158 -15.84 -0.25 5.39
CA TYR A 158 -15.64 -1.67 5.68
C TYR A 158 -16.22 -2.08 7.03
N PHE A 159 -15.99 -1.29 8.09
CA PHE A 159 -16.62 -1.52 9.39
C PHE A 159 -18.16 -1.49 9.32
N GLY A 160 -18.73 -0.59 8.51
CA GLY A 160 -20.18 -0.54 8.28
C GLY A 160 -20.74 -1.73 7.50
N HIS A 161 -19.90 -2.54 6.83
CA HIS A 161 -20.32 -3.80 6.21
C HIS A 161 -20.21 -5.01 7.14
N LEU A 162 -19.38 -4.93 8.18
CA LEU A 162 -19.19 -5.99 9.17
C LEU A 162 -20.22 -5.94 10.31
N MET A 163 -20.85 -4.79 10.52
CA MET A 163 -21.91 -4.56 11.51
C MET A 163 -23.28 -4.62 10.86
#